data_AF-A0A1Z1MFW5-F1
#
_entry.id   AF-A0A1Z1MFW5-F1
#
_cell.length_a   1.000
_cell.length_b   1.000
_cell.length_c   1.000
_cell.angle_alpha   90.00
_cell.angle_beta   90.00
_cell.angle_gamma   90.00
#
_symmetry.space_group_name_H-M   'P 1'
#
loop_
_entity.id
_entity.type
_entity.pdbx_description
1 polymer ?
#
loop_
_entity_poly.entity_id
_entity_poly.type
_entity_poly.pdbx_seq_one_letter_code
_entity_poly.pdbx_strand_id
1 'polypeptide(L)' 'MSTEEEIYHLKKELVILRINKVTKQKFESHKIKKIQHQISQMNQLINKKKS' A
#
# COMPACT_ATOMS: atom_id res chain seq x y z
N MET A 1 -15.54 -6.24 -0.82
CA MET A 1 -14.77 -5.04 -0.48
C MET A 1 -14.74 -4.13 -1.68
N SER A 2 -14.88 -2.82 -1.48
CA SER A 2 -14.67 -1.83 -2.54
C SER A 2 -13.17 -1.65 -2.79
N THR A 3 -12.79 -1.16 -3.98
CA THR A 3 -11.38 -0.83 -4.29
C THR A 3 -10.82 0.24 -3.34
N GLU A 4 -11.69 1.11 -2.82
CA GLU A 4 -11.33 2.14 -1.84
C GLU A 4 -11.02 1.54 -0.46
N GLU A 5 -11.79 0.55 -0.01
CA GLU A 5 -11.50 -0.22 1.21
C GLU A 5 -10.17 -0.96 1.11
N GLU A 6 -9.89 -1.60 -0.02
CA GLU A 6 -8.62 -2.29 -0.27
C GLU A 6 -7.42 -1.32 -0.21
N ILE A 7 -7.54 -0.16 -0.88
CA ILE A 7 -6.51 0.89 -0.81
C ILE A 7 -6.32 1.38 0.63
N TYR A 8 -7.40 1.52 1.40
CA TYR A 8 -7.34 1.93 2.81
C TYR A 8 -6.58 0.90 3.67
N HIS A 9 -6.85 -0.39 3.48
CA HIS A 9 -6.13 -1.46 4.17
C HIS A 9 -4.65 -1.50 3.80
N LEU A 10 -4.32 -1.38 2.51
CA LEU A 10 -2.92 -1.32 2.03
C LEU A 10 -2.17 -0.11 2.59
N LYS A 11 -2.84 1.05 2.71
CA LYS A 11 -2.25 2.25 3.33
C LYS A 11 -1.97 2.03 4.82
N LYS A 12 -2.88 1.38 5.57
CA LYS A 12 -2.65 1.01 6.98
C LYS A 12 -1.44 0.10 7.13
N GLU A 13 -1.35 -0.95 6.32
CA GLU A 13 -0.22 -1.89 6.36
C GLU A 13 1.11 -1.19 6.02
N LEU A 14 1.11 -0.29 5.05
CA LEU A 14 2.28 0.52 4.71
C LEU A 14 2.76 1.40 5.87
N VAL A 15 1.84 1.99 6.64
CA VAL A 15 2.17 2.79 7.83
C VAL A 15 2.86 1.93 8.88
N ILE A 16 2.33 0.74 9.17
CA ILE A 16 2.92 -0.19 10.15
C ILE A 16 4.34 -0.59 9.70
N LEU A 17 4.53 -0.95 8.44
CA LEU A 17 5.85 -1.31 7.91
C LEU A 17 6.86 -0.15 7.98
N ARG A 18 6.40 1.09 7.78
CA ARG A 18 7.22 2.30 7.94
C ARG A 18 7.61 2.54 9.39
N ILE A 19 6.68 2.34 10.33
CA ILE A 19 6.97 2.40 11.77
C ILE A 19 8.04 1.37 12.11
N ASN A 20 7.87 0.11 11.70
CA ASN A 20 8.86 -0.95 11.96
C ASN A 20 10.25 -0.63 11.38
N LYS A 21 10.29 0.00 10.20
CA LYS A 21 11.53 0.50 9.60
C LYS A 21 12.20 1.58 10.46
N VAL A 22 11.42 2.57 10.92
CA VAL A 22 11.93 3.68 11.73
C VAL A 22 12.39 3.19 13.11
N THR A 23 11.65 2.27 13.72
CA THR A 23 11.98 1.68 15.02
C THR A 23 13.10 0.64 14.95
N LYS A 24 13.75 0.46 13.79
CA LYS A 24 14.83 -0.51 13.53
C LYS A 24 14.45 -1.96 13.90
N GLN A 25 13.16 -2.28 13.92
CA GLN A 25 12.70 -3.66 14.04
C GLN A 25 13.05 -4.42 12.77
N LYS A 26 13.06 -5.76 12.82
CA LYS A 26 13.18 -6.55 11.58
C LYS A 26 12.02 -6.18 10.66
N PHE A 27 12.34 -5.57 9.52
CA PHE A 27 11.35 -5.12 8.56
C PHE A 27 11.71 -5.60 7.15
N GLU A 28 10.68 -6.01 6.42
CA GLU A 28 10.82 -6.52 5.06
C GLU A 28 10.67 -5.40 4.05
N SER A 29 11.80 -4.84 3.58
CA SER A 29 11.80 -3.74 2.62
C SER A 29 11.08 -4.09 1.30
N HIS A 30 11.09 -5.37 0.91
CA HIS A 30 10.38 -5.87 -0.26
C HIS A 30 8.85 -5.76 -0.12
N LYS A 31 8.30 -5.91 1.10
CA LYS A 31 6.86 -5.74 1.37
C LYS A 31 6.41 -4.31 1.17
N ILE A 32 7.23 -3.33 1.59
CA ILE A 32 6.97 -1.90 1.37
C ILE A 32 6.84 -1.62 -0.14
N LYS A 33 7.80 -2.10 -0.94
CA LYS A 33 7.77 -1.93 -2.41
C LYS A 33 6.56 -2.59 -3.05
N LYS A 34 6.20 -3.81 -2.61
CA LYS A 34 5.03 -4.54 -3.10
C LYS A 34 3.73 -3.78 -2.86
N ILE A 35 3.51 -3.31 -1.63
CA ILE A 35 2.30 -2.56 -1.25
C ILE A 35 2.20 -1.24 -2.02
N GLN A 36 3.33 -0.52 -2.17
CA GLN A 36 3.36 0.71 -2.97
C GLN A 36 2.98 0.44 -4.44
N HIS A 37 3.48 -0.65 -5.02
CA HIS A 37 3.13 -1.05 -6.38
C HIS A 37 1.64 -1.40 -6.50
N GLN A 38 1.07 -2.16 -5.56
CA GLN A 38 -0.35 -2.51 -5.54
C GLN A 38 -1.25 -1.26 -5.46
N ILE A 39 -0.93 -0.32 -4.57
CA ILE A 39 -1.67 0.96 -4.47
C ILE A 39 -1.60 1.73 -5.80
N SER A 40 -0.43 1.76 -6.44
CA SER A 40 -0.26 2.44 -7.75
C SER A 40 -1.13 1.79 -8.84
N GLN A 41 -1.15 0.46 -8.93
CA GLN A 41 -1.97 -0.26 -9.90
C GLN A 41 -3.46 -0.01 -9.68
N MET A 42 -3.93 -0.05 -8.43
CA MET A 42 -5.33 0.22 -8.10
C MET A 42 -5.73 1.65 -8.47
N ASN A 43 -4.90 2.65 -8.16
CA ASN A 43 -5.17 4.04 -8.54
C ASN A 43 -5.23 4.22 -10.07
N GLN A 44 -4.35 3.54 -10.82
CA GLN A 44 -4.39 3.57 -12.29
C GLN A 44 -5.70 2.97 -12.84
N LEU A 45 -6.16 1.86 -12.27
CA LEU A 45 -7.43 1.24 -12.65
C LEU A 45 -8.63 2.14 -12.34
N ILE A 46 -8.64 2.80 -11.18
CA ILE A 46 -9.69 3.76 -10.81
C ILE A 46 -9.71 4.94 -11.79
N ASN A 47 -8.55 5.50 -12.11
CA ASN A 47 -8.44 6.63 -13.04
C ASN A 47 -8.88 6.24 -14.46
N LYS A 48 -8.53 5.04 -14.93
CA LYS A 48 -9.00 4.52 -16.22
C LYS A 48 -10.51 4.32 -16.28
N LYS A 49 -11.15 3.92 -15.18
CA LYS A 49 -12.61 3.74 -15.09
C LYS A 49 -13.39 5.07 -15.01
N LYS A 50 -12.74 6.15 -14.59
CA LYS A 50 -13.34 7.49 -14.50
C LYS A 50 -13.25 8.29 -15.81
N SER A 51 -12.42 7.84 -16.76
CA SER A 51 -12.27 8.42 -18.09
C SER A 51 -13.22 7.76 -19.09
#